data_AF-A0AAE4TQI5-F1
#
_entry.id   AF-A0AAE4TQI5-F1
#
_cell.length_a   1.000
_cell.length_b   1.000
_cell.length_c   1.000
_cell.angle_alpha   90.00
_cell.angle_beta   90.00
_cell.angle_gamma   90.00
#
_symmetry.space_group_name_H-M   'P 1'
#
loop_
_entity.id
_entity.type
_entity.pdbx_description
1 polymer ?
#
loop_
_entity_poly.entity_id
_entity_poly.type
_entity_poly.pdbx_seq_one_letter_code
_entity_poly.pdbx_strand_id
1 'polypeptide(L)'
;MWTWLSRAAKPIMPYLMVATLATLLGLVAVIRYQSNQLSTLQQHQGALVLSLTQTSQSYFDLKQLAADNQQAQAELRAKLAAVSSTSQYRKNKIEELKRELSDVKAWADAQLPDAIRRLHQRPAISGSTEYRRWLSTRDPVPVTREQPHQQSGD
;
A
#
# COMPACT_ATOMS: atom_id res chain seq x y z
N MET A 1 23.60 -93.76 -17.70
CA MET A 1 24.99 -93.57 -17.21
C MET A 1 25.04 -92.32 -16.35
N TRP A 2 24.94 -92.43 -15.03
CA TRP A 2 25.48 -91.50 -14.01
C TRP A 2 24.93 -91.87 -12.61
N THR A 3 25.31 -93.04 -12.08
CA THR A 3 24.93 -93.47 -10.72
C THR A 3 26.10 -94.08 -9.95
N TRP A 4 27.33 -93.63 -10.22
CA TRP A 4 28.54 -94.09 -9.52
C TRP A 4 29.10 -93.08 -8.49
N LEU A 5 28.47 -91.92 -8.29
CA LEU A 5 28.99 -90.88 -7.39
C LEU A 5 28.41 -90.91 -5.96
N SER A 6 27.47 -91.81 -5.63
CA SER A 6 26.79 -91.82 -4.33
C SER A 6 27.32 -92.85 -3.31
N ARG A 7 28.45 -93.52 -3.60
CA ARG A 7 29.08 -94.49 -2.66
C ARG A 7 30.30 -93.98 -1.88
N ALA A 8 30.72 -92.73 -2.10
CA ALA A 8 31.81 -92.09 -1.35
C ALA A 8 31.39 -90.83 -0.56
N ALA A 9 30.08 -90.55 -0.46
CA ALA A 9 29.56 -89.27 0.06
C ALA A 9 28.88 -89.37 1.43
N LYS A 10 29.32 -90.27 2.32
CA LYS A 10 28.81 -90.35 3.70
C LYS A 10 29.58 -89.51 4.74
N PRO A 11 30.92 -89.32 4.67
CA PRO A 11 31.63 -88.50 5.68
C PRO A 11 31.80 -87.02 5.30
N ILE A 12 31.55 -86.63 4.04
CA ILE A 12 31.82 -85.25 3.54
C ILE A 12 30.55 -84.36 3.60
N MET A 13 29.36 -84.97 3.62
CA MET A 13 28.06 -84.32 3.75
C MET A 13 27.94 -83.30 4.90
N PRO A 14 28.36 -83.59 6.15
CA PRO A 14 28.17 -82.63 7.24
C PRO A 14 29.01 -81.37 7.03
N TYR A 15 30.21 -81.49 6.46
CA TYR A 15 31.09 -80.34 6.21
C TYR A 15 30.58 -79.44 5.08
N LEU A 16 29.99 -80.02 4.02
CA LEU A 16 29.35 -79.23 2.96
C LEU A 16 28.13 -78.47 3.51
N MET A 17 27.32 -79.09 4.37
CA MET A 17 26.22 -78.38 5.02
C MET A 17 26.71 -77.25 5.92
N VAL A 18 27.74 -77.48 6.74
CA VAL A 18 28.32 -76.44 7.60
C VAL A 18 28.92 -75.30 6.78
N ALA A 19 29.59 -75.59 5.65
CA ALA A 19 30.13 -74.57 4.76
C ALA A 19 29.02 -73.74 4.08
N THR A 20 27.92 -74.37 3.67
CA THR A 20 26.74 -73.64 3.13
C THR A 20 26.05 -72.81 4.22
N LEU A 21 26.00 -73.30 5.46
CA LEU A 21 25.42 -72.55 6.57
C LEU A 21 26.27 -71.32 6.92
N ALA A 22 27.59 -71.47 6.93
CA ALA A 22 28.53 -70.39 7.22
C ALA A 22 28.48 -69.29 6.15
N THR A 23 28.37 -69.66 4.88
CA THR A 23 28.21 -68.71 3.77
C THR A 23 26.87 -67.98 3.83
N LEU A 24 25.77 -68.68 4.13
CA LEU A 24 24.45 -68.06 4.35
C LEU A 24 24.46 -67.10 5.54
N LEU A 25 25.07 -67.48 6.67
CA LEU A 25 25.17 -66.62 7.85
C LEU A 25 26.02 -65.36 7.59
N GLY A 26 27.13 -65.49 6.85
CA GLY A 26 27.93 -64.35 6.41
C GLY A 26 27.14 -63.38 5.53
N LEU A 27 26.35 -63.92 4.59
CA LEU A 27 25.52 -63.12 3.69
C LEU A 27 24.40 -62.39 4.46
N VAL A 28 23.77 -63.05 5.42
CA VAL A 28 22.79 -62.43 6.33
C VAL A 28 23.43 -61.35 7.21
N ALA A 29 24.64 -61.55 7.72
CA ALA A 29 25.36 -60.55 8.50
C ALA A 29 25.67 -59.30 7.68
N VAL A 30 26.06 -59.45 6.41
CA VAL A 30 26.28 -58.34 5.47
C VAL A 30 24.97 -57.61 5.17
N ILE A 31 23.87 -58.35 4.94
CA ILE A 31 22.53 -57.76 4.75
C ILE A 31 22.11 -56.96 5.99
N ARG A 32 22.33 -57.48 7.20
CA ARG A 32 22.03 -56.78 8.46
C ARG A 32 22.87 -55.51 8.64
N TYR A 33 24.16 -55.58 8.30
CA TYR A 33 25.06 -54.42 8.36
C TYR A 33 24.61 -53.33 7.38
N GLN A 34 24.20 -53.71 6.17
CA GLN A 34 23.73 -52.79 5.14
C GLN A 34 22.32 -52.23 5.43
N SER A 35 21.42 -53.03 6.01
CA SER A 35 20.08 -52.57 6.40
C SER A 35 20.12 -51.51 7.50
N ASN A 36 21.08 -51.62 8.44
CA ASN A 36 21.29 -50.61 9.47
C ASN A 36 21.66 -49.23 8.88
N GLN A 37 22.28 -49.21 7.69
CA GLN A 37 22.61 -48.01 6.94
C GLN A 37 21.45 -47.49 6.08
N LEU A 38 20.42 -48.31 5.83
CA LEU A 38 19.21 -47.89 5.10
C LEU A 38 18.20 -47.20 6.02
N SER A 39 18.17 -47.57 7.31
CA SER A 39 17.36 -46.91 8.34
C SER A 39 17.76 -45.45 8.59
N THR A 40 19.02 -45.10 8.38
CA THR A 40 19.50 -43.71 8.52
C THR A 40 19.02 -42.83 7.35
N LEU A 41 18.91 -43.39 6.13
CA LEU A 41 18.36 -42.69 4.95
C LEU A 41 16.85 -42.42 5.06
N GLN A 42 16.08 -43.29 5.71
CA GLN A 42 14.64 -43.05 5.96
C GLN A 42 14.40 -41.93 6.99
N GLN A 43 15.24 -41.81 8.01
CA GLN A 43 15.16 -40.71 8.97
C GLN A 43 15.45 -39.35 8.33
N HIS A 44 16.33 -39.29 7.32
CA HIS A 44 16.62 -38.05 6.60
C HIS A 44 15.43 -37.53 5.78
N GLN A 45 14.53 -38.40 5.28
CA GLN A 45 13.31 -37.95 4.59
C GLN A 45 12.22 -37.49 5.57
N GLY A 46 12.05 -38.19 6.70
CA GLY A 46 11.09 -37.79 7.74
C GLY A 46 11.45 -36.46 8.41
N ALA A 47 12.73 -36.23 8.69
CA ALA A 47 13.22 -34.97 9.24
C ALA A 47 13.08 -33.79 8.26
N LEU A 48 13.25 -34.03 6.96
CA LEU A 48 13.11 -33.00 5.93
C LEU A 48 11.65 -32.61 5.67
N VAL A 49 10.72 -33.56 5.77
CA VAL A 49 9.27 -33.27 5.76
C VAL A 49 8.86 -32.49 7.01
N LEU A 50 9.34 -32.86 8.19
CA LEU A 50 9.09 -32.10 9.42
C LEU A 50 9.68 -30.68 9.33
N SER A 51 10.90 -30.52 8.79
CA SER A 51 11.50 -29.19 8.60
C SER A 51 10.80 -28.36 7.52
N LEU A 52 10.30 -28.96 6.43
CA LEU A 52 9.46 -28.25 5.45
C LEU A 52 8.12 -27.85 6.05
N THR A 53 7.50 -28.71 6.84
CA THR A 53 6.23 -28.41 7.51
C THR A 53 6.42 -27.27 8.51
N GLN A 54 7.52 -27.29 9.27
CA GLN A 54 7.84 -26.22 10.21
C GLN A 54 8.21 -24.90 9.52
N THR A 55 8.87 -24.95 8.36
CA THR A 55 9.15 -23.76 7.53
C THR A 55 7.88 -23.23 6.84
N SER A 56 6.93 -24.10 6.49
CA SER A 56 5.66 -23.67 5.88
C SER A 56 4.78 -22.89 6.85
N GLN A 57 4.78 -23.25 8.14
CA GLN A 57 4.03 -22.55 9.17
C GLN A 57 4.64 -21.16 9.45
N SER A 58 5.96 -21.08 9.60
CA SER A 58 6.63 -19.78 9.77
C SER A 58 6.47 -18.87 8.54
N TYR A 59 6.43 -19.44 7.34
CA TYR A 59 6.14 -18.69 6.12
C TYR A 59 4.70 -18.13 6.09
N PHE A 60 3.73 -18.89 6.58
CA PHE A 60 2.34 -18.44 6.69
C PHE A 60 2.21 -17.28 7.69
N ASP A 61 2.79 -17.42 8.88
CA ASP A 61 2.78 -16.37 9.91
C ASP A 61 3.47 -15.08 9.43
N LEU A 62 4.64 -15.21 8.77
CA LEU A 62 5.34 -14.06 8.19
C LEU A 62 4.55 -13.40 7.07
N LYS A 63 3.87 -14.18 6.23
CA LYS A 63 2.99 -13.65 5.18
C LYS A 63 1.80 -12.92 5.76
N GLN A 64 1.18 -13.48 6.79
CA GLN A 64 0.06 -12.86 7.47
C GLN A 64 0.49 -11.56 8.14
N LEU A 65 1.61 -11.56 8.88
CA LEU A 65 2.14 -10.35 9.49
C LEU A 65 2.55 -9.30 8.45
N ALA A 66 3.12 -9.71 7.31
CA ALA A 66 3.45 -8.79 6.23
C ALA A 66 2.20 -8.20 5.56
N ALA A 67 1.14 -8.99 5.38
CA ALA A 67 -0.14 -8.52 4.86
C ALA A 67 -0.81 -7.52 5.81
N ASP A 68 -0.84 -7.83 7.10
CA ASP A 68 -1.37 -6.95 8.14
C ASP A 68 -0.57 -5.64 8.22
N ASN A 69 0.76 -5.73 8.13
CA ASN A 69 1.64 -4.56 8.11
C ASN A 69 1.44 -3.72 6.85
N GLN A 70 1.28 -4.35 5.68
CA GLN A 70 0.99 -3.66 4.43
C GLN A 70 -0.35 -2.92 4.48
N GLN A 71 -1.38 -3.53 5.07
CA GLN A 71 -2.68 -2.90 5.28
C GLN A 71 -2.57 -1.71 6.24
N ALA A 72 -1.87 -1.87 7.38
CA ALA A 72 -1.63 -0.78 8.32
C ALA A 72 -0.85 0.38 7.68
N GLN A 73 0.18 0.08 6.87
CA GLN A 73 0.91 1.10 6.11
C GLN A 73 0.02 1.80 5.08
N ALA A 74 -0.85 1.08 4.39
CA ALA A 74 -1.78 1.67 3.42
C ALA A 74 -2.77 2.62 4.11
N GLU A 75 -3.29 2.24 5.28
CA GLU A 75 -4.17 3.08 6.07
C GLU A 75 -3.45 4.35 6.56
N LEU A 76 -2.21 4.23 7.04
CA LEU A 76 -1.39 5.38 7.44
C LEU A 76 -1.12 6.32 6.27
N ARG A 77 -0.80 5.79 5.08
CA ARG A 77 -0.62 6.60 3.86
C ARG A 77 -1.92 7.30 3.47
N ALA A 78 -3.06 6.64 3.56
CA ALA A 78 -4.36 7.25 3.30
C ALA A 78 -4.66 8.39 4.28
N LYS A 79 -4.39 8.20 5.58
CA LYS A 79 -4.52 9.25 6.60
C LYS A 79 -3.59 10.44 6.31
N LEU A 80 -2.33 10.18 5.98
CA LEU A 80 -1.38 11.23 5.60
C LEU A 80 -1.82 12.01 4.36
N ALA A 81 -2.34 11.32 3.34
CA ALA A 81 -2.88 11.94 2.14
C ALA A 81 -4.12 12.81 2.44
N ALA A 82 -5.01 12.36 3.33
CA ALA A 82 -6.18 13.13 3.75
C ALA A 82 -5.79 14.38 4.57
N VAL A 83 -4.79 14.26 5.45
CA VAL A 83 -4.27 15.39 6.23
C VAL A 83 -3.56 16.39 5.32
N SER A 84 -2.75 15.92 4.37
CA SER A 84 -2.03 16.80 3.44
C SER A 84 -2.97 17.56 2.52
N SER A 85 -4.00 16.90 1.97
CA SER A 85 -5.02 17.56 1.14
C SER A 85 -5.80 18.61 1.93
N THR A 86 -6.20 18.29 3.16
CA THR A 86 -6.89 19.24 4.05
C THR A 86 -5.99 20.42 4.41
N SER A 87 -4.70 20.18 4.64
CA SER A 87 -3.73 21.25 4.93
C SER A 87 -3.54 22.18 3.73
N GLN A 88 -3.41 21.63 2.52
CA GLN A 88 -3.31 22.42 1.29
C GLN A 88 -4.56 23.25 1.05
N TYR A 89 -5.75 22.65 1.23
CA TYR A 89 -7.02 23.37 1.12
C TYR A 89 -7.09 24.55 2.09
N ARG A 90 -6.75 24.33 3.37
CA ARG A 90 -6.74 25.38 4.38
C ARG A 90 -5.75 26.49 4.06
N LYS A 91 -4.55 26.16 3.58
CA LYS A 91 -3.54 27.14 3.16
C LYS A 91 -4.06 28.00 2.02
N ASN A 92 -4.60 27.38 0.97
CA ASN A 92 -5.14 28.10 -0.18
C ASN A 92 -6.29 29.02 0.24
N LYS A 93 -7.16 28.55 1.14
CA LYS A 93 -8.28 29.38 1.62
C LYS A 93 -7.80 30.59 2.43
N ILE A 94 -6.76 30.44 3.24
CA ILE A 94 -6.16 31.55 3.99
C ILE A 94 -5.55 32.58 3.04
N GLU A 95 -4.80 32.15 2.03
CA GLU A 95 -4.20 33.06 1.06
C GLU A 95 -5.27 33.79 0.22
N GLU A 96 -6.33 33.08 -0.18
CA GLU A 96 -7.48 33.70 -0.86
C GLU A 96 -8.12 34.77 0.02
N LEU A 97 -8.47 34.45 1.27
CA LEU A 97 -9.07 35.40 2.22
C LEU A 97 -8.15 36.60 2.49
N LYS A 98 -6.84 36.38 2.55
CA LYS A 98 -5.84 37.44 2.73
C LYS A 98 -5.80 38.37 1.52
N ARG A 99 -5.87 37.82 0.29
CA ARG A 99 -5.95 38.60 -0.95
C ARG A 99 -7.25 39.39 -1.03
N GLU A 100 -8.38 38.76 -0.74
CA GLU A 100 -9.67 39.45 -0.67
C GLU A 100 -9.62 40.61 0.33
N LEU A 101 -9.03 40.39 1.50
CA LEU A 101 -8.87 41.44 2.50
C LEU A 101 -7.99 42.59 2.01
N SER A 102 -6.88 42.29 1.31
CA SER A 102 -6.03 43.34 0.73
C SER A 102 -6.74 44.10 -0.39
N ASP A 103 -7.53 43.42 -1.21
CA ASP A 103 -8.27 44.02 -2.32
C ASP A 103 -9.38 44.94 -1.79
N VAL A 104 -10.12 44.51 -0.76
CA VAL A 104 -11.12 45.34 -0.06
C VAL A 104 -10.45 46.56 0.58
N LYS A 105 -9.30 46.36 1.22
CA LYS A 105 -8.55 47.46 1.82
C LYS A 105 -8.07 48.46 0.77
N ALA A 106 -7.54 47.98 -0.35
CA ALA A 106 -7.11 48.82 -1.47
C ALA A 106 -8.28 49.60 -2.08
N TRP A 107 -9.46 48.99 -2.21
CA TRP A 107 -10.67 49.69 -2.67
C TRP A 107 -11.13 50.76 -1.69
N ALA A 108 -11.09 50.48 -0.38
CA ALA A 108 -11.47 51.45 0.65
C ALA A 108 -10.47 52.61 0.77
N ASP A 109 -9.18 52.35 0.58
CA ASP A 109 -8.11 53.36 0.60
C ASP A 109 -8.03 54.15 -0.73
N ALA A 110 -8.65 53.67 -1.82
CA ALA A 110 -8.74 54.39 -3.09
C ALA A 110 -9.67 55.62 -2.96
N GLN A 111 -9.35 56.71 -3.66
CA GLN A 111 -10.21 57.90 -3.67
C GLN A 111 -11.61 57.54 -4.19
N LEU A 112 -12.63 57.82 -3.37
CA LEU A 112 -14.03 57.64 -3.77
C LEU A 112 -14.27 58.30 -5.13
N PRO A 113 -14.82 57.57 -6.12
CA PRO A 113 -15.18 58.12 -7.42
C PRO A 113 -16.04 59.37 -7.25
N ASP A 114 -15.81 60.37 -8.10
CA ASP A 114 -16.51 61.66 -8.01
C ASP A 114 -18.04 61.51 -8.04
N ALA A 115 -18.56 60.49 -8.72
CA ALA A 115 -19.98 60.16 -8.72
C ALA A 115 -20.52 59.86 -7.31
N ILE A 116 -19.81 59.06 -6.50
CA ILE A 116 -20.20 58.71 -5.13
C ILE A 116 -20.00 59.91 -4.21
N ARG A 117 -18.90 60.66 -4.39
CA ARG A 117 -18.61 61.88 -3.63
C ARG A 117 -19.69 62.95 -3.80
N ARG A 118 -20.17 63.17 -5.03
CA ARG A 118 -21.29 64.07 -5.34
C ARG A 118 -22.60 63.59 -4.72
N LEU A 119 -22.81 62.28 -4.58
CA LEU A 119 -24.00 61.71 -3.93
C LEU A 119 -23.96 61.93 -2.41
N HIS A 120 -22.77 61.79 -1.82
CA HIS A 120 -22.53 62.00 -0.38
C HIS A 120 -22.54 63.49 0.01
N GLN A 121 -22.20 64.38 -0.91
CA GLN A 121 -22.45 65.82 -0.80
C GLN A 121 -23.95 66.08 -0.86
N ARG A 122 -24.61 65.89 0.29
CA ARG A 122 -26.05 66.10 0.46
C ARG A 122 -26.33 67.59 0.68
N PRO A 123 -27.09 68.25 -0.19
CA PRO A 123 -27.67 69.55 0.17
C PRO A 123 -28.65 69.37 1.34
N ALA A 124 -28.95 70.45 2.07
CA ALA A 124 -29.93 70.43 3.16
C ALA A 124 -31.35 70.21 2.58
N ILE A 125 -31.68 68.97 2.26
CA ILE A 125 -32.98 68.56 1.73
C ILE A 125 -33.89 68.25 2.92
N SER A 126 -34.88 69.10 3.13
CA SER A 126 -35.88 68.96 4.18
C SER A 126 -37.14 68.29 3.60
N GLY A 127 -37.16 66.96 3.55
CA GLY A 127 -38.34 66.17 3.15
C GLY A 127 -38.16 65.26 1.92
N SER A 128 -39.07 64.28 1.78
CA SER A 128 -39.00 63.22 0.76
C SER A 128 -39.33 63.69 -0.66
N THR A 129 -40.23 64.67 -0.81
CA THR A 129 -40.57 65.26 -2.12
C THR A 129 -39.40 66.03 -2.72
N GLU A 130 -38.74 66.86 -1.90
CA GLU A 130 -37.53 67.58 -2.27
C GLU A 130 -36.37 66.62 -2.59
N TYR A 131 -36.30 65.49 -1.89
CA TYR A 131 -35.32 64.45 -2.17
C TYR A 131 -35.53 63.79 -3.55
N ARG A 132 -36.78 63.44 -3.89
CA ARG A 132 -37.11 62.90 -5.22
C ARG A 132 -36.82 63.91 -6.31
N ARG A 133 -37.17 65.19 -6.10
CA ARG A 133 -36.91 66.27 -7.06
C ARG A 133 -35.42 66.50 -7.29
N TRP A 134 -34.62 66.50 -6.22
CA TRP A 134 -33.16 66.58 -6.30
C TRP A 134 -32.54 65.41 -7.08
N LEU A 135 -33.01 64.18 -6.87
CA LEU A 135 -32.57 63.01 -7.65
C LEU A 135 -32.96 63.12 -9.12
N SER A 136 -34.19 63.55 -9.43
CA SER A 136 -34.68 63.71 -10.81
C SER A 136 -34.02 64.84 -11.59
N THR A 137 -33.40 65.81 -10.90
CA THR A 137 -32.77 66.99 -11.54
C THR A 137 -31.29 66.75 -11.85
N ARG A 138 -30.67 65.72 -11.26
CA ARG A 138 -29.29 65.34 -11.58
C ARG A 138 -29.26 64.44 -12.81
N ASP A 139 -28.26 64.67 -13.66
CA ASP A 139 -27.97 63.77 -14.78
C ASP A 139 -27.77 62.33 -14.28
N PRO A 140 -28.30 61.32 -14.99
CA PRO A 140 -28.09 59.92 -14.63
C PRO A 140 -26.59 59.63 -14.57
N VAL A 141 -26.14 59.08 -13.44
CA VAL A 141 -24.75 58.66 -13.28
C VAL A 141 -24.44 57.63 -14.37
N PRO A 142 -23.44 57.85 -15.23
CA PRO A 142 -23.09 56.88 -16.24
C PRO A 142 -22.72 55.57 -15.55
N VAL A 143 -23.35 54.48 -15.97
CA VAL A 143 -22.99 53.15 -15.50
C VAL A 143 -21.59 52.88 -16.02
N THR A 144 -20.58 52.90 -15.14
CA THR A 144 -19.26 52.38 -15.47
C THR A 144 -19.42 50.89 -15.71
N ARG A 145 -19.74 50.50 -16.95
CA ARG A 145 -19.50 49.13 -17.40
C ARG A 145 -18.00 49.01 -17.55
N GLU A 146 -17.36 48.32 -16.61
CA GLU A 146 -16.04 47.78 -16.86
C GLU A 146 -16.12 46.96 -18.16
N GLN A 147 -15.41 47.42 -19.18
CA GLN A 147 -15.30 46.71 -20.45
C GLN A 147 -14.56 45.39 -20.18
N PRO A 148 -15.13 44.23 -20.56
CA PRO A 148 -14.36 42.99 -20.55
C PRO A 148 -13.24 43.16 -21.58
N HIS A 149 -12.00 43.00 -21.10
CA HIS A 149 -10.81 43.02 -21.92
C HIS A 149 -10.94 41.88 -22.94
N GLN A 150 -11.33 42.21 -24.17
CA GLN A 150 -11.22 41.30 -25.29
C GLN A 150 -9.74 41.20 -25.66
N GLN A 151 -9.08 40.19 -25.11
CA GLN A 151 -7.75 39.79 -25.53
C GLN A 151 -7.89 38.93 -26.80
N SER A 152 -7.94 39.61 -27.93
CA SER A 152 -7.68 39.05 -29.26
C SER A 152 -6.18 39.14 -29.54
N GLY A 153 -5.54 38.05 -29.96
CA GLY A 153 -4.21 38.08 -30.56
C GLY A 153 -3.40 36.81 -30.35
N ASP A 154 -3.48 35.94 -31.38
CA ASP A 154 -2.57 34.87 -31.85
C ASP A 154 -2.10 33.74 -30.92
#